data_AF-A0A2E0DDN6-F1
#
_entry.id   AF-A0A2E0DDN6-F1
#
_cell.length_a   1.000
_cell.length_b   1.000
_cell.length_c   1.000
_cell.angle_alpha   90.00
_cell.angle_beta   90.00
_cell.angle_gamma   90.00
#
_symmetry.space_group_name_H-M   'P 1'
#
loop_
_entity.id
_entity.type
_entity.pdbx_description
1 polymer ?
#
loop_
_entity_poly.entity_id
_entity_poly.type
_entity_poly.pdbx_seq_one_letter_code
_entity_poly.pdbx_strand_id
1 'polypeptide(L)'
;MQVIGNKLFYLTNSTSKNLVLNLISSKDSYYSFSSINQELKKENKNIFSQKKWSKINVINTNNEFLILPSKVPEFLKKINIDKTIGNSSSTEKKTKKLKKLNFTFYIKKNKENKITNNINHIGNILLDEFLDNTSISKKMYLSILHNKLYVCVVDKNNLLFYNQFEFSNSDYLKYILLVFEEYELDIKKTEINLLDNTIKLNELKKFFNKINLYKKSIFEIIDKYNG
;
A
#
# COMPACT_ATOMS: atom_id res chain seq x y z
N MET A 1 26.49 32.06 -6.11
CA MET A 1 25.15 32.68 -5.95
C MET A 1 24.21 31.59 -5.47
N GLN A 2 23.77 31.69 -4.22
CA GLN A 2 23.05 30.67 -3.46
C GLN A 2 21.55 30.78 -3.80
N VAL A 3 20.96 29.77 -4.45
CA VAL A 3 19.51 29.72 -4.64
C VAL A 3 18.90 28.98 -3.46
N ILE A 4 18.48 29.76 -2.47
CA ILE A 4 17.60 29.35 -1.38
C ILE A 4 16.20 29.22 -1.98
N GLY A 5 15.81 27.99 -2.32
CA GLY A 5 14.46 27.64 -2.75
C GLY A 5 13.90 26.59 -1.80
N ASN A 6 12.82 26.94 -1.10
CA ASN A 6 12.18 26.13 -0.07
C ASN A 6 11.95 24.67 -0.51
N LYS A 7 12.49 23.77 0.33
CA LYS A 7 12.36 22.31 0.33
C LYS A 7 10.89 21.86 0.38
N LEU A 8 10.63 20.68 -0.18
CA LEU A 8 9.37 19.88 -0.16
C LEU A 8 8.46 20.00 -1.40
N PHE A 9 9.02 19.82 -2.59
CA PHE A 9 8.30 19.15 -3.68
C PHE A 9 9.24 18.10 -4.25
N TYR A 10 9.01 16.82 -3.96
CA TYR A 10 9.82 15.77 -4.55
C TYR A 10 9.16 15.29 -5.83
N LEU A 11 9.77 15.77 -6.91
CA LEU A 11 9.77 15.21 -8.24
C LEU A 11 10.56 13.90 -8.17
N THR A 12 10.00 12.79 -8.63
CA THR A 12 10.83 11.60 -8.88
C THR A 12 11.89 11.98 -9.92
N ASN A 13 13.14 11.57 -9.69
CA ASN A 13 14.27 11.85 -10.57
C ASN A 13 13.96 11.41 -12.01
N SER A 14 13.55 12.34 -12.87
CA SER A 14 13.57 12.14 -14.31
C SER A 14 14.52 13.17 -14.91
N THR A 15 15.58 12.65 -15.52
CA THR A 15 16.44 13.39 -16.42
C THR A 15 15.56 14.01 -17.51
N SER A 16 15.33 15.32 -17.42
CA SER A 16 14.63 16.20 -18.38
C SER A 16 13.08 16.14 -18.45
N LYS A 17 12.45 17.30 -18.18
CA LYS A 17 11.09 17.78 -18.55
C LYS A 17 9.81 17.11 -18.02
N ASN A 18 9.81 15.90 -17.45
CA ASN A 18 8.56 15.26 -17.00
C ASN A 18 8.37 15.32 -15.48
N LEU A 19 7.53 16.24 -15.01
CA LEU A 19 7.16 16.37 -13.60
C LEU A 19 6.03 15.37 -13.26
N VAL A 20 6.37 14.29 -12.57
CA VAL A 20 5.40 13.30 -12.05
C VAL A 20 5.03 13.66 -10.60
N LEU A 21 3.73 13.61 -10.30
CA LEU A 21 3.18 13.85 -8.96
C LEU A 21 2.55 12.55 -8.44
N ASN A 22 3.14 11.98 -7.38
CA ASN A 22 2.58 10.86 -6.64
C ASN A 22 1.90 11.39 -5.37
N LEU A 23 0.61 11.07 -5.18
CA LEU A 23 -0.18 11.48 -4.02
C LEU A 23 -0.79 10.27 -3.32
N ILE A 24 -0.56 10.14 -2.02
CA ILE A 24 -1.32 9.23 -1.17
C ILE A 24 -2.62 9.91 -0.75
N SER A 25 -3.75 9.26 -0.98
CA SER A 25 -5.05 9.70 -0.49
C SER A 25 -5.43 8.94 0.79
N SER A 26 -5.79 9.69 1.83
CA SER A 26 -6.22 9.16 3.13
C SER A 26 -7.20 10.12 3.80
N LYS A 27 -8.36 9.62 4.25
CA LYS A 27 -9.39 10.37 5.02
C LYS A 27 -9.61 11.80 4.49
N ASP A 28 -9.88 11.91 3.18
CA ASP A 28 -10.12 13.15 2.40
C ASP A 28 -8.92 14.11 2.22
N SER A 29 -7.73 13.74 2.67
CA SER A 29 -6.49 14.49 2.47
C SER A 29 -5.59 13.83 1.42
N TYR A 30 -4.74 14.65 0.79
CA TYR A 30 -3.69 14.18 -0.12
C TYR A 30 -2.33 14.47 0.48
N TYR A 31 -1.39 13.56 0.24
CA TYR A 31 -0.04 13.66 0.76
C TYR A 31 0.96 13.38 -0.36
N SER A 32 1.87 14.32 -0.60
CA SER A 32 3.09 14.04 -1.36
C SER A 32 4.09 13.33 -0.45
N PHE A 33 5.05 12.62 -1.03
CA PHE A 33 6.08 11.93 -0.26
C PHE A 33 7.44 11.96 -0.95
N SER A 34 8.48 11.63 -0.18
CA SER A 34 9.83 11.39 -0.68
C SER A 34 10.24 9.96 -0.35
N SER A 35 10.63 9.18 -1.36
CA SER A 35 11.22 7.85 -1.15
C SER A 35 12.57 7.90 -0.44
N ILE A 36 13.35 8.97 -0.65
CA ILE A 36 14.67 9.16 -0.03
C ILE A 36 14.53 9.49 1.45
N ASN A 37 13.69 10.47 1.78
CA ASN A 37 13.55 10.93 3.17
C ASN A 37 12.50 10.12 3.96
N GLN A 38 11.69 9.31 3.26
CA GLN A 38 10.57 8.57 3.84
C GLN A 38 9.57 9.48 4.59
N GLU A 39 9.38 10.68 4.08
CA GLU A 39 8.54 11.71 4.69
C GLU A 39 7.26 11.92 3.89
N LEU A 40 6.17 12.18 4.62
CA LEU A 40 4.89 12.60 4.08
C LEU A 40 4.68 14.09 4.30
N LYS A 41 4.18 14.78 3.28
CA LYS A 41 3.73 16.16 3.39
C LYS A 41 2.28 16.26 2.97
N LYS A 42 1.44 16.79 3.86
CA LYS A 42 0.05 17.09 3.54
C LYS A 42 -0.02 18.20 2.49
N GLU A 43 -0.76 17.94 1.43
CA GLU A 43 -0.95 18.87 0.31
C GLU A 43 -2.37 19.42 0.28
N ASN A 44 -2.49 20.67 -0.18
CA ASN A 44 -3.77 21.27 -0.49
C ASN A 44 -4.25 20.81 -1.87
N LYS A 45 -5.58 20.81 -2.09
CA LYS A 45 -6.20 20.37 -3.36
C LYS A 45 -5.77 21.18 -4.59
N ASN A 46 -5.24 22.39 -4.42
CA ASN A 46 -4.67 23.14 -5.54
C ASN A 46 -3.39 22.53 -6.10
N ILE A 47 -2.73 21.58 -5.41
CA ILE A 47 -1.53 20.90 -5.89
C ILE A 47 -1.71 20.28 -7.28
N PHE A 48 -2.92 19.79 -7.58
CA PHE A 48 -3.26 19.18 -8.86
C PHE A 48 -3.16 20.16 -10.04
N SER A 49 -3.29 21.47 -9.80
CA SER A 49 -3.22 22.52 -10.83
C SER A 49 -2.04 23.49 -10.66
N GLN A 50 -1.25 23.36 -9.59
CA GLN A 50 -0.14 24.28 -9.28
C GLN A 50 1.00 24.25 -10.30
N LYS A 51 1.22 23.11 -10.96
CA LYS A 51 2.29 22.92 -11.96
C LYS A 51 1.73 22.19 -13.19
N LYS A 52 2.44 22.30 -14.30
CA LYS A 52 2.22 21.45 -15.47
C LYS A 52 2.78 20.07 -15.21
N TRP A 53 2.03 19.25 -14.49
CA TRP A 53 2.37 17.85 -14.25
C TRP A 53 2.26 17.07 -15.56
N SER A 54 3.30 16.30 -15.89
CA SER A 54 3.23 15.35 -17.01
C SER A 54 2.36 14.15 -16.63
N LYS A 55 2.31 13.82 -15.33
CA LYS A 55 1.55 12.70 -14.80
C LYS A 55 1.18 12.94 -13.34
N ILE A 56 -0.06 12.66 -12.98
CA ILE A 56 -0.57 12.66 -11.61
C ILE A 56 -1.05 11.25 -11.28
N ASN A 57 -0.49 10.66 -10.24
CA ASN A 57 -0.87 9.36 -9.71
C ASN A 57 -1.44 9.54 -8.30
N VAL A 58 -2.61 8.94 -8.05
CA VAL A 58 -3.23 8.90 -6.73
C VAL A 58 -3.23 7.46 -6.23
N ILE A 59 -2.74 7.27 -5.01
CA ILE A 59 -2.66 6.00 -4.31
C ILE A 59 -3.69 6.02 -3.17
N ASN A 60 -4.78 5.28 -3.34
CA ASN A 60 -5.79 5.12 -2.30
C ASN A 60 -5.34 4.12 -1.23
N THR A 61 -5.67 4.46 0.01
CA THR A 61 -5.42 3.65 1.21
C THR A 61 -6.70 3.31 1.97
N ASN A 62 -7.87 3.31 1.30
CA ASN A 62 -9.14 2.92 1.92
C ASN A 62 -9.19 1.40 2.20
N ASN A 63 -10.11 0.95 3.05
CA ASN A 63 -10.31 -0.48 3.30
C ASN A 63 -11.33 -1.10 2.34
N GLU A 64 -11.63 -0.40 1.23
CA GLU A 64 -12.67 -0.79 0.27
C GLU A 64 -12.03 -1.55 -0.89
N PHE A 65 -11.57 -2.77 -0.62
CA PHE A 65 -10.99 -3.66 -1.63
C PHE A 65 -11.30 -5.14 -1.38
N LEU A 66 -11.35 -5.92 -2.45
CA LEU A 66 -11.50 -7.37 -2.46
C LEU A 66 -10.30 -8.00 -3.17
N ILE A 67 -9.86 -9.13 -2.65
CA ILE A 67 -8.87 -9.99 -3.30
C ILE A 67 -9.54 -11.33 -3.54
N LEU A 68 -9.62 -11.74 -4.80
CA LEU A 68 -10.18 -13.03 -5.18
C LEU A 68 -9.20 -13.79 -6.07
N PRO A 69 -9.17 -15.13 -6.02
CA PRO A 69 -8.48 -15.90 -7.05
C PRO A 69 -9.01 -15.56 -8.44
N SER A 70 -8.13 -15.48 -9.44
CA SER A 70 -8.53 -15.25 -10.83
C SER A 70 -9.46 -16.33 -11.35
N LYS A 71 -9.36 -17.55 -10.80
CA LYS A 71 -10.32 -18.64 -10.99
C LYS A 71 -11.19 -18.74 -9.73
N VAL A 72 -12.31 -18.01 -9.73
CA VAL A 72 -13.24 -17.99 -8.59
C VAL A 72 -13.95 -19.35 -8.47
N PRO A 73 -13.89 -20.02 -7.31
CA PRO A 73 -14.65 -21.24 -7.03
C PRO A 73 -16.15 -21.08 -7.29
N GLU A 74 -16.80 -22.15 -7.72
CA GLU A 74 -18.20 -22.10 -8.15
C GLU A 74 -19.18 -21.67 -7.06
N PHE A 75 -18.94 -22.07 -5.81
CA PHE A 75 -19.75 -21.64 -4.66
C PHE A 75 -19.70 -20.13 -4.44
N LEU A 76 -18.55 -19.48 -4.68
CA LEU A 76 -18.38 -18.03 -4.55
C LEU A 76 -19.07 -17.27 -5.69
N LYS A 77 -19.28 -17.87 -6.87
CA LYS A 77 -19.97 -17.21 -7.99
C LYS A 77 -21.43 -16.88 -7.67
N LYS A 78 -22.05 -17.63 -6.76
CA LYS A 78 -23.44 -17.42 -6.33
C LYS A 78 -23.57 -16.35 -5.24
N ILE A 79 -22.46 -15.90 -4.66
CA ILE A 79 -22.42 -14.92 -3.57
C ILE A 79 -22.10 -13.55 -4.15
N ASN A 80 -22.89 -12.54 -3.78
CA ASN A 80 -22.53 -11.15 -4.08
C ASN A 80 -21.48 -10.66 -3.07
N ILE A 81 -20.22 -11.02 -3.32
CA ILE A 81 -19.07 -10.67 -2.45
C ILE A 81 -18.90 -9.15 -2.34
N ASP A 82 -19.32 -8.38 -3.35
CA ASP A 82 -19.23 -6.91 -3.29
C ASP A 82 -20.04 -6.31 -2.12
N LYS A 83 -21.03 -7.04 -1.56
CA LYS A 83 -21.78 -6.64 -0.36
C LYS A 83 -20.97 -6.71 0.93
N THR A 84 -19.83 -7.41 0.96
CA THR A 84 -18.96 -7.44 2.15
C THR A 84 -18.13 -6.17 2.27
N ILE A 85 -18.22 -5.26 1.30
CA ILE A 85 -17.59 -3.94 1.34
C ILE A 85 -18.68 -2.91 1.57
N GLY A 86 -18.43 -1.97 2.48
CA GLY A 86 -19.31 -0.84 2.79
C GLY A 86 -19.40 0.20 1.66
N ASN A 87 -19.64 -0.24 0.42
CA ASN A 87 -19.65 0.62 -0.76
C ASN A 87 -20.89 1.51 -0.81
N SER A 88 -20.68 2.80 -1.09
CA SER A 88 -21.75 3.73 -1.47
C SER A 88 -22.00 3.69 -2.99
N SER A 89 -23.20 4.12 -3.41
CA SER A 89 -23.62 4.23 -4.83
C SER A 89 -22.75 5.16 -5.69
N SER A 90 -21.87 5.96 -5.08
CA SER A 90 -20.99 6.93 -5.75
C SER A 90 -19.57 6.41 -6.06
N THR A 91 -19.34 5.10 -5.92
CA THR A 91 -18.03 4.48 -6.10
C THR A 91 -17.81 3.96 -7.53
N GLU A 92 -16.58 4.07 -8.02
CA GLU A 92 -16.07 3.44 -9.23
C GLU A 92 -15.29 2.19 -8.85
N LYS A 93 -15.60 1.05 -9.48
CA LYS A 93 -14.92 -0.23 -9.26
C LYS A 93 -13.77 -0.38 -10.26
N LYS A 94 -12.56 -0.67 -9.77
CA LYS A 94 -11.41 -1.04 -10.62
C LYS A 94 -10.86 -2.40 -10.22
N THR A 95 -10.56 -3.23 -11.21
CA THR A 95 -9.94 -4.55 -11.00
C THR A 95 -8.58 -4.60 -11.70
N LYS A 96 -7.57 -5.08 -10.98
CA LYS A 96 -6.21 -5.32 -11.45
C LYS A 96 -5.89 -6.80 -11.30
N LYS A 97 -5.24 -7.38 -12.30
CA LYS A 97 -4.82 -8.77 -12.28
C LYS A 97 -3.41 -8.85 -11.70
N LEU A 98 -3.24 -9.67 -10.66
CA LEU A 98 -1.97 -9.94 -9.99
C LEU A 98 -1.72 -11.45 -10.01
N LYS A 99 -0.99 -11.94 -11.03
CA LYS A 99 -0.75 -13.38 -11.25
C LYS A 99 -2.05 -14.20 -11.29
N LYS A 100 -2.31 -14.96 -10.22
CA LYS A 100 -3.49 -15.82 -10.03
C LYS A 100 -4.57 -15.15 -9.18
N LEU A 101 -4.49 -13.84 -8.95
CA LEU A 101 -5.41 -13.06 -8.15
C LEU A 101 -6.00 -11.91 -8.97
N ASN A 102 -7.19 -11.49 -8.59
CA ASN A 102 -7.83 -10.26 -9.01
C ASN A 102 -7.94 -9.35 -7.77
N PHE A 103 -7.25 -8.21 -7.80
CA PHE A 103 -7.35 -7.16 -6.79
C PHE A 103 -8.38 -6.13 -7.27
N THR A 104 -9.49 -6.03 -6.56
CA THR A 104 -10.58 -5.11 -6.88
C THR A 104 -10.66 -4.05 -5.80
N PHE A 105 -10.74 -2.78 -6.17
CA PHE A 105 -10.89 -1.68 -5.22
C PHE A 105 -11.91 -0.67 -5.70
N TYR A 106 -12.47 0.04 -4.73
CA TYR A 106 -13.54 1.00 -4.93
C TYR A 106 -13.01 2.41 -4.67
N ILE A 107 -13.33 3.32 -5.59
CA ILE A 107 -12.86 4.70 -5.56
C ILE A 107 -14.08 5.61 -5.49
N LYS A 108 -14.18 6.46 -4.48
CA LYS A 108 -15.19 7.51 -4.43
C LYS A 108 -14.95 8.51 -5.59
N LYS A 109 -15.98 8.76 -6.39
CA LYS A 109 -15.90 9.74 -7.49
C LYS A 109 -15.76 11.15 -6.93
N ASN A 110 -14.72 11.88 -7.36
CA ASN A 110 -14.50 13.29 -7.02
C ASN A 110 -13.97 14.06 -8.25
N LYS A 111 -13.78 15.39 -8.11
CA LYS A 111 -13.32 16.25 -9.23
C LYS A 111 -11.87 15.96 -9.60
N GLU A 112 -11.04 15.66 -8.60
CA GLU A 112 -9.61 15.38 -8.72
C GLU A 112 -9.35 14.08 -9.51
N ASN A 113 -10.25 13.11 -9.44
CA ASN A 113 -10.15 11.87 -10.22
C ASN A 113 -10.16 12.14 -11.74
N LYS A 114 -10.82 13.20 -12.20
CA LYS A 114 -10.92 13.53 -13.65
C LYS A 114 -9.60 13.99 -14.26
N ILE A 115 -8.73 14.58 -13.44
CA ILE A 115 -7.43 15.12 -13.87
C ILE A 115 -6.26 14.19 -13.50
N THR A 116 -6.55 13.12 -12.76
CA THR A 116 -5.56 12.14 -12.35
C THR A 116 -5.34 11.13 -13.48
N ASN A 117 -4.07 10.89 -13.84
CA ASN A 117 -3.73 9.91 -14.88
C ASN A 117 -3.93 8.47 -14.39
N ASN A 118 -3.47 8.16 -13.17
CA ASN A 118 -3.64 6.84 -12.58
C ASN A 118 -4.18 6.92 -11.16
N ILE A 119 -5.20 6.11 -10.88
CA ILE A 119 -5.67 5.87 -9.52
C ILE A 119 -5.45 4.40 -9.22
N ASN A 120 -4.57 4.12 -8.28
CA ASN A 120 -4.21 2.79 -7.82
C ASN A 120 -4.55 2.63 -6.34
N HIS A 121 -4.59 1.39 -5.88
CA HIS A 121 -4.74 1.07 -4.46
C HIS A 121 -3.40 0.59 -3.90
N ILE A 122 -3.05 1.00 -2.67
CA ILE A 122 -1.78 0.63 -2.05
C ILE A 122 -1.60 -0.89 -1.96
N GLY A 123 -2.66 -1.63 -1.65
CA GLY A 123 -2.61 -3.09 -1.64
C GLY A 123 -2.25 -3.72 -2.99
N ASN A 124 -2.76 -3.18 -4.10
CA ASN A 124 -2.36 -3.67 -5.41
C ASN A 124 -0.86 -3.44 -5.67
N ILE A 125 -0.36 -2.26 -5.30
CA ILE A 125 1.06 -1.88 -5.46
C ILE A 125 1.97 -2.78 -4.62
N LEU A 126 1.62 -3.00 -3.35
CA LEU A 126 2.40 -3.84 -2.44
C LEU A 126 2.40 -5.30 -2.87
N LEU A 127 1.24 -5.84 -3.27
CA LEU A 127 1.13 -7.23 -3.71
C LEU A 127 1.87 -7.50 -5.02
N ASP A 128 1.92 -6.54 -5.94
CA ASP A 128 2.72 -6.63 -7.16
C ASP A 128 4.21 -6.85 -6.82
N GLU A 129 4.77 -6.06 -5.90
CA GLU A 129 6.17 -6.24 -5.46
C GLU A 129 6.39 -7.54 -4.66
N PHE A 130 5.48 -7.91 -3.75
CA PHE A 130 5.71 -9.05 -2.86
C PHE A 130 5.51 -10.41 -3.53
N LEU A 131 4.56 -10.51 -4.47
CA LEU A 131 4.31 -11.77 -5.17
C LEU A 131 5.38 -12.05 -6.22
N ASP A 132 6.14 -11.04 -6.66
CA ASP A 132 7.24 -11.17 -7.62
C ASP A 132 8.53 -11.75 -7.05
N ASN A 133 8.75 -11.69 -5.74
CA ASN A 133 9.94 -12.27 -5.14
C ASN A 133 9.77 -13.78 -4.95
N THR A 134 10.64 -14.58 -5.57
CA THR A 134 10.73 -16.02 -5.33
C THR A 134 11.18 -16.28 -3.90
N SER A 135 10.28 -16.75 -3.04
CA SER A 135 10.59 -17.19 -1.68
C SER A 135 10.35 -18.69 -1.52
N ILE A 136 11.23 -19.37 -0.79
CA ILE A 136 11.06 -20.79 -0.42
C ILE A 136 10.34 -20.91 0.94
N SER A 137 10.36 -19.85 1.75
CA SER A 137 9.78 -19.76 3.09
C SER A 137 8.58 -18.83 3.15
N LYS A 138 7.72 -19.03 4.17
CA LYS A 138 6.67 -18.09 4.58
C LYS A 138 7.28 -16.78 5.03
N LYS A 139 6.79 -15.67 4.48
CA LYS A 139 7.21 -14.31 4.80
C LYS A 139 6.02 -13.47 5.15
N MET A 140 6.16 -12.68 6.21
CA MET A 140 5.25 -11.59 6.53
C MET A 140 5.91 -10.26 6.14
N TYR A 141 5.19 -9.41 5.43
CA TYR A 141 5.60 -8.04 5.12
C TYR A 141 4.72 -7.08 5.90
N LEU A 142 5.34 -6.12 6.56
CA LEU A 142 4.67 -5.14 7.40
C LEU A 142 5.07 -3.72 6.99
N SER A 143 4.09 -2.82 6.96
CA SER A 143 4.32 -1.38 6.83
C SER A 143 3.27 -0.61 7.62
N ILE A 144 3.62 0.59 8.08
CA ILE A 144 2.66 1.53 8.67
C ILE A 144 2.62 2.81 7.85
N LEU A 145 1.42 3.27 7.53
CA LEU A 145 1.15 4.56 6.88
C LEU A 145 -0.14 5.15 7.43
N HIS A 146 -0.10 6.38 7.93
CA HIS A 146 -1.29 7.08 8.48
C HIS A 146 -2.11 6.25 9.50
N ASN A 147 -1.45 5.64 10.48
CA ASN A 147 -2.07 4.77 11.50
C ASN A 147 -2.80 3.55 10.92
N LYS A 148 -2.37 3.10 9.73
CA LYS A 148 -2.78 1.83 9.14
C LYS A 148 -1.62 0.88 9.08
N LEU A 149 -1.80 -0.32 9.61
CA LEU A 149 -0.86 -1.42 9.49
C LEU A 149 -1.25 -2.23 8.25
N TYR A 150 -0.36 -2.31 7.27
CA TYR A 150 -0.50 -3.21 6.12
C TYR A 150 0.21 -4.50 6.45
N VAL A 151 -0.53 -5.61 6.38
CA VAL A 151 0.00 -6.95 6.66
C VAL A 151 -0.18 -7.81 5.42
N CYS A 152 0.91 -8.38 4.93
CA CYS A 152 0.91 -9.33 3.83
C CYS A 152 1.63 -10.60 4.26
N VAL A 153 1.04 -11.77 4.03
CA VAL A 153 1.67 -13.07 4.25
C VAL A 153 1.74 -13.82 2.93
N VAL A 154 2.95 -14.23 2.55
CA VAL A 154 3.24 -14.93 1.30
C VAL A 154 3.94 -16.24 1.60
N ASP A 155 3.55 -17.31 0.89
CA ASP A 155 4.22 -18.60 0.91
C ASP A 155 4.46 -19.10 -0.51
N LYS A 156 5.72 -19.35 -0.88
CA LYS A 156 6.11 -19.81 -2.23
C LYS A 156 5.44 -19.01 -3.36
N ASN A 157 5.43 -17.69 -3.23
CA ASN A 157 4.83 -16.71 -4.15
C ASN A 157 3.30 -16.76 -4.24
N ASN A 158 2.63 -17.49 -3.35
CA ASN A 158 1.19 -17.46 -3.21
C ASN A 158 0.82 -16.54 -2.05
N LEU A 159 -0.19 -15.71 -2.26
CA LEU A 159 -0.77 -14.91 -1.19
C LEU A 159 -1.52 -15.84 -0.24
N LEU A 160 -1.16 -15.82 1.04
CA LEU A 160 -1.95 -16.43 2.11
C LEU A 160 -2.90 -15.40 2.72
N PHE A 161 -2.40 -14.18 2.95
CA PHE A 161 -3.17 -13.12 3.58
C PHE A 161 -2.74 -11.75 3.10
N TYR A 162 -3.69 -10.86 2.89
CA TYR A 162 -3.44 -9.42 2.85
C TYR A 162 -4.61 -8.68 3.45
N ASN A 163 -4.34 -7.81 4.42
CA ASN A 163 -5.31 -6.83 4.89
C ASN A 163 -4.60 -5.59 5.45
N GLN A 164 -5.40 -4.57 5.73
CA GLN A 164 -4.94 -3.37 6.41
C GLN A 164 -5.83 -3.05 7.61
N PHE A 165 -5.19 -2.72 8.73
CA PHE A 165 -5.85 -2.48 10.00
C PHE A 165 -5.65 -1.04 10.42
N GLU A 166 -6.73 -0.31 10.68
CA GLU A 166 -6.63 0.96 11.39
C GLU A 166 -6.34 0.66 12.87
N PHE A 167 -5.40 1.38 13.46
CA PHE A 167 -5.03 1.22 14.85
C PHE A 167 -4.84 2.57 15.55
N SER A 168 -5.05 2.56 16.86
CA SER A 168 -4.66 3.64 17.77
C SER A 168 -3.35 3.28 18.45
N ASN A 169 -2.46 4.26 18.68
CA ASN A 169 -1.25 4.07 19.49
C ASN A 169 -0.40 2.87 19.05
N SER A 170 -0.03 1.99 19.98
CA SER A 170 0.78 0.79 19.76
C SER A 170 -0.05 -0.49 19.55
N ASP A 171 -1.36 -0.38 19.29
CA ASP A 171 -2.26 -1.54 19.16
C ASP A 171 -1.99 -2.37 17.89
N TYR A 172 -1.12 -1.89 16.99
CA TYR A 172 -0.71 -2.60 15.78
C TYR A 172 -0.16 -4.01 16.06
N LEU A 173 0.49 -4.22 17.20
CA LEU A 173 1.07 -5.52 17.57
C LEU A 173 0.01 -6.61 17.75
N LYS A 174 -1.17 -6.25 18.28
CA LYS A 174 -2.30 -7.19 18.43
C LYS A 174 -2.71 -7.77 17.09
N TYR A 175 -2.77 -6.94 16.04
CA TYR A 175 -3.13 -7.40 14.70
C TYR A 175 -2.06 -8.31 14.10
N ILE A 176 -0.78 -8.03 14.35
CA ILE A 176 0.32 -8.92 13.91
C ILE A 176 0.18 -10.30 14.57
N LEU A 177 -0.02 -10.34 15.89
CA LEU A 177 -0.19 -11.60 16.64
C LEU A 177 -1.42 -12.38 16.19
N LEU A 178 -2.54 -11.68 15.95
CA LEU A 178 -3.77 -12.28 15.43
C LEU A 178 -3.54 -12.97 14.07
N VAL A 179 -2.82 -12.33 13.16
CA VAL A 179 -2.48 -12.93 11.87
C VAL A 179 -1.51 -14.12 12.03
N PHE A 180 -0.60 -14.06 13.00
CA PHE A 180 0.26 -15.21 13.32
C PHE A 180 -0.55 -16.42 13.80
N GLU A 181 -1.54 -16.20 14.65
CA GLU A 181 -2.43 -17.24 15.15
C GLU A 181 -3.34 -17.79 14.03
N GLU A 182 -4.04 -16.92 13.30
CA GLU A 182 -5.00 -17.29 12.25
C GLU A 182 -4.37 -18.11 11.11
N TYR A 183 -3.11 -17.81 10.76
CA TYR A 183 -2.38 -18.48 9.66
C TYR A 183 -1.33 -19.48 10.14
N GLU A 184 -1.38 -19.87 11.42
CA GLU A 184 -0.50 -20.85 12.06
C GLU A 184 0.98 -20.59 11.74
N LEU A 185 1.41 -19.33 11.89
CA LEU A 185 2.76 -18.90 11.58
C LEU A 185 3.71 -19.27 12.73
N ASP A 186 4.82 -19.92 12.38
CA ASP A 186 5.86 -20.26 13.35
C ASP A 186 6.71 -19.03 13.63
N ILE A 187 6.63 -18.53 14.86
CA ILE A 187 7.36 -17.38 15.39
C ILE A 187 8.89 -17.50 15.22
N LYS A 188 9.44 -18.71 15.27
CA LYS A 188 10.88 -18.98 15.13
C LYS A 188 11.32 -19.07 13.66
N LYS A 189 10.41 -19.46 12.76
CA LYS A 189 10.76 -19.73 11.34
C LYS A 189 10.33 -18.64 10.38
N THR A 190 9.19 -18.00 10.63
CA THR A 190 8.60 -16.99 9.75
C THR A 190 9.43 -15.73 9.75
N GLU A 191 9.78 -15.25 8.56
CA GLU A 191 10.54 -14.01 8.41
C GLU A 191 9.57 -12.81 8.36
N ILE A 192 9.73 -11.88 9.29
CA ILE A 192 9.04 -10.59 9.29
C ILE A 192 9.92 -9.58 8.55
N ASN A 193 9.37 -8.94 7.52
CA ASN A 193 10.05 -7.97 6.67
C ASN A 193 9.38 -6.61 6.86
N LEU A 194 10.07 -5.67 7.52
CA LEU A 194 9.58 -4.33 7.78
C LEU A 194 9.94 -3.40 6.63
N LEU A 195 8.95 -2.71 6.05
CA LEU A 195 9.16 -1.74 4.97
C LEU A 195 9.54 -0.35 5.48
N ASP A 196 9.39 -0.10 6.77
CA ASP A 196 9.69 1.19 7.37
C ASP A 196 10.13 1.01 8.82
N ASN A 197 10.80 2.03 9.35
CA ASN A 197 11.31 2.03 10.72
C ASN A 197 10.27 2.54 11.73
N THR A 198 9.01 2.73 11.33
CA THR A 198 7.98 3.25 12.23
C THR A 198 7.48 2.19 13.20
N ILE A 199 7.57 0.91 12.82
CA ILE A 199 7.32 -0.21 13.71
C ILE A 199 8.47 -0.34 14.70
N LYS A 200 8.16 -0.34 16.00
CA LYS A 200 9.17 -0.43 17.06
C LYS A 200 9.80 -1.82 17.08
N LEU A 201 10.98 -1.95 16.50
CA LEU A 201 11.73 -3.22 16.42
C LEU A 201 11.91 -3.90 17.79
N ASN A 202 12.13 -3.12 18.85
CA ASN A 202 12.31 -3.65 20.21
C ASN A 202 11.03 -4.29 20.78
N GLU A 203 9.85 -3.84 20.35
CA GLU A 203 8.59 -4.48 20.76
C GLU A 203 8.41 -5.81 20.01
N LEU A 204 8.69 -5.83 18.69
CA LEU A 204 8.59 -7.05 17.89
C LEU A 204 9.57 -8.15 18.33
N LYS A 205 10.82 -7.79 18.68
CA LYS A 205 11.86 -8.74 19.11
C LYS A 205 11.50 -9.52 20.37
N LYS A 206 10.52 -9.06 21.15
CA LYS A 206 9.99 -9.82 22.32
C LYS A 206 9.20 -11.05 21.89
N PHE A 207 8.64 -11.03 20.69
CA PHE A 207 7.79 -12.08 20.17
C PHE A 207 8.50 -12.86 19.09
N PHE A 208 9.21 -12.22 18.16
CA PHE A 208 9.67 -12.85 16.92
C PHE A 208 11.20 -12.89 16.78
N ASN A 209 11.71 -14.00 16.24
CA ASN A 209 13.16 -14.25 16.14
C ASN A 209 13.77 -13.73 14.83
N LYS A 210 13.00 -13.68 13.74
CA LYS A 210 13.49 -13.35 12.40
C LYS A 210 12.82 -12.08 11.89
N ILE A 211 13.40 -10.93 12.23
CA ILE A 211 12.93 -9.63 11.80
C ILE A 211 14.01 -8.97 10.94
N ASN A 212 13.64 -8.62 9.72
CA ASN A 212 14.52 -8.02 8.71
C ASN A 212 13.95 -6.68 8.27
N LEU A 213 14.83 -5.75 7.90
CA LEU A 213 14.43 -4.59 7.11
C LEU A 213 14.32 -5.01 5.65
N TYR A 214 13.20 -4.71 5.02
CA TYR A 214 13.00 -4.97 3.62
C TYR A 214 13.83 -4.01 2.76
N LYS A 215 14.32 -4.48 1.63
CA LYS A 215 15.24 -3.74 0.73
C LYS A 215 14.66 -2.45 0.12
N LYS A 216 13.35 -2.23 0.25
CA LYS A 216 12.65 -1.05 -0.26
C LYS A 216 11.64 -0.58 0.77
N SER A 217 11.54 0.72 0.94
CA SER A 217 10.45 1.37 1.65
C SER A 217 9.14 1.33 0.87
N ILE A 218 8.02 1.55 1.57
CA ILE A 218 6.70 1.68 0.93
C ILE A 218 6.71 2.76 -0.16
N PHE A 219 7.43 3.86 0.05
CA PHE A 219 7.54 4.96 -0.90
C PHE A 219 8.34 4.59 -2.14
N GLU A 220 9.47 3.88 -1.99
CA GLU A 220 10.25 3.36 -3.13
C GLU A 220 9.45 2.35 -3.97
N ILE A 221 8.62 1.53 -3.32
CA ILE A 221 7.73 0.61 -4.03
C ILE A 221 6.68 1.38 -4.83
N ILE A 222 6.07 2.42 -4.24
CA ILE A 222 5.10 3.27 -4.95
C ILE A 222 5.73 3.99 -6.14
N ASP A 223 6.92 4.57 -5.97
CA ASP A 223 7.64 5.27 -7.05
C ASP A 223 7.97 4.30 -8.19
N LYS A 224 8.58 3.15 -7.88
CA LYS A 224 8.90 2.11 -8.88
C LYS A 224 7.65 1.68 -9.65
N TYR A 225 6.52 1.49 -8.97
CA TYR A 225 5.28 1.04 -9.60
C TYR A 225 4.69 2.08 -10.57
N ASN A 226 4.82 3.38 -10.25
CA ASN A 226 4.20 4.44 -11.03
C ASN A 226 5.13 5.09 -12.08
N GLY A 227 6.44 4.81 -12.05
CA GLY A 227 7.45 5.36 -12.96
C GLY A 227 7.67 6.85 -12.73
#